data_AF-A0AAV5JD43-F1
#
_entry.id   AF-A0AAV5JD43-F1
#
_cell.length_a   1.000
_cell.length_b   1.000
_cell.length_c   1.000
_cell.angle_alpha   90.00
_cell.angle_beta   90.00
_cell.angle_gamma   90.00
#
_symmetry.space_group_name_H-M   'P 1'
#
loop_
_entity.id
_entity.type
_entity.pdbx_description
1 polymer ?
#
loop_
_entity_poly.entity_id
_entity_poly.type
_entity_poly.pdbx_seq_one_letter_code
_entity_poly.pdbx_strand_id
1 'polypeptide(L)'
;MEAAQRGIPVLAWPLGGDQRVNADAVEKAGLGTWQKSWGWTGQQLVKQDEIQRKIDALMKDEKLRSTAKKVGEEAKKAGNTGGSSKKVIVEIIEFLKQNITS
;
A
#
# COMPACT_ATOMS: atom_id res chain seq x y z
N MET A 1 -1.90 2.93 -3.60
CA MET A 1 -1.41 2.03 -4.68
C MET A 1 -0.12 2.51 -5.33
N GLU A 2 0.07 3.81 -5.56
CA GLU A 2 1.29 4.34 -6.23
C GLU A 2 2.60 3.92 -5.55
N ALA A 3 2.67 4.01 -4.22
CA ALA A 3 3.83 3.58 -3.46
C ALA A 3 4.13 2.08 -3.65
N ALA A 4 3.08 1.26 -3.68
CA ALA A 4 3.19 -0.17 -3.96
C ALA A 4 3.77 -0.39 -5.36
N GLN A 5 3.19 0.22 -6.38
CA GLN A 5 3.64 0.10 -7.78
C GLN A 5 5.09 0.55 -8.00
N ARG A 6 5.52 1.59 -7.28
CA ARG A 6 6.90 2.12 -7.34
C ARG A 6 7.86 1.39 -6.39
N GLY A 7 7.36 0.56 -5.48
CA GLY A 7 8.14 -0.12 -4.46
C GLY A 7 8.79 0.83 -3.45
N ILE A 8 8.10 1.90 -3.08
CA ILE A 8 8.59 2.93 -2.16
C ILE A 8 8.05 2.64 -0.75
N PRO A 9 8.93 2.53 0.27
CA PRO A 9 8.51 2.38 1.65
C PRO A 9 7.59 3.51 2.14
N VAL A 10 6.57 3.17 2.91
CA VAL A 10 5.59 4.13 3.44
C VAL A 10 5.63 4.15 4.97
N LEU A 11 5.74 5.35 5.57
CA LEU A 11 5.33 5.58 6.95
C LEU A 11 3.90 6.10 6.93
N ALA A 12 2.93 5.23 7.19
CA ALA A 12 1.52 5.60 7.11
C ALA A 12 1.08 6.36 8.38
N TRP A 13 0.41 7.49 8.17
CA TRP A 13 -0.21 8.31 9.20
C TRP A 13 -1.72 8.45 8.90
N PRO A 14 -2.56 7.55 9.45
CA PRO A 14 -4.00 7.60 9.24
C PRO A 14 -4.62 8.83 9.89
N LEU A 15 -5.39 9.60 9.11
CA LEU A 15 -6.06 10.82 9.56
C LEU A 15 -7.56 10.60 9.82
N GLY A 16 -8.20 9.68 9.09
CA GLY A 16 -9.62 9.36 9.24
C GLY A 16 -10.09 8.20 8.35
N GLY A 17 -11.38 7.86 8.44
CA GLY A 17 -12.05 6.92 7.53
C GLY A 17 -11.47 5.50 7.54
N ASP A 18 -11.18 4.96 6.35
CA ASP A 18 -10.63 3.62 6.14
C ASP A 18 -9.09 3.56 6.27
N GLN A 19 -8.44 4.70 6.51
CA GLN A 19 -6.98 4.81 6.40
C GLN A 19 -6.22 3.92 7.39
N ARG A 20 -6.82 3.54 8.52
CA ARG A 20 -6.22 2.56 9.44
C ARG A 20 -6.19 1.15 8.84
N VAL A 21 -7.24 0.76 8.13
CA VAL A 21 -7.31 -0.53 7.42
C VAL A 21 -6.27 -0.52 6.30
N ASN A 22 -6.17 0.59 5.56
CA ASN A 22 -5.16 0.74 4.52
C ASN A 22 -3.73 0.73 5.08
N ALA A 23 -3.48 1.34 6.24
CA ALA A 23 -2.18 1.31 6.91
C ALA A 23 -1.80 -0.09 7.40
N ASP A 24 -2.76 -0.84 7.95
CA ASP A 24 -2.57 -2.24 8.33
C ASP A 24 -2.28 -3.13 7.11
N ALA A 25 -2.94 -2.88 5.98
CA ALA A 25 -2.65 -3.57 4.72
C ALA A 25 -1.24 -3.24 4.20
N VAL A 26 -0.80 -1.98 4.29
CA VAL A 26 0.56 -1.54 3.92
C VAL A 26 1.62 -2.25 4.79
N GLU A 27 1.39 -2.35 6.09
CA GLU A 27 2.27 -3.04 7.03
C GLU A 27 2.34 -4.54 6.75
N LYS A 28 1.18 -5.20 6.59
CA LYS A 28 1.10 -6.65 6.29
C LYS A 28 1.69 -7.01 4.93
N ALA A 29 1.56 -6.13 3.94
CA ALA A 29 2.18 -6.32 2.63
C ALA A 29 3.70 -6.15 2.66
N GLY A 30 4.28 -5.68 3.78
CA GLY A 30 5.71 -5.37 3.87
C GLY A 30 6.10 -4.13 3.04
N LEU A 31 5.14 -3.28 2.70
CA LEU A 31 5.36 -2.04 1.96
C LEU A 31 5.73 -0.87 2.88
N GLY A 32 5.36 -0.93 4.16
CA GLY A 32 5.56 0.19 5.07
C GLY A 32 5.32 -0.16 6.52
N THR A 33 5.24 0.87 7.36
CA THR A 33 4.93 0.77 8.79
C THR A 33 3.96 1.88 9.17
N TRP A 34 3.31 1.76 10.33
CA TRP A 34 2.50 2.82 10.91
C TRP A 34 2.56 2.79 12.42
N GLN A 35 2.31 3.93 13.06
CA GLN A 35 2.29 4.02 14.52
C GLN A 35 0.85 4.03 15.02
N LYS A 36 0.39 2.87 15.51
CA LYS A 36 -0.96 2.70 16.08
C LYS A 36 -1.20 3.62 17.27
N SER A 37 -0.13 4.05 17.96
CA SER A 37 -0.13 4.98 19.08
C SER A 37 -0.33 6.45 18.69
N TRP A 38 -0.25 6.83 17.41
CA TRP A 38 -0.43 8.24 17.00
C TRP A 38 -1.89 8.68 16.97
N GLY A 39 -2.84 7.76 17.18
CA GLY A 39 -4.27 8.06 17.16
C GLY A 39 -4.76 8.50 15.78
N TRP A 40 -5.95 9.10 15.72
CA TRP A 40 -6.40 9.87 14.55
C TRP A 40 -5.88 11.32 14.64
N THR A 41 -5.90 12.05 13.53
CA THR A 41 -5.58 13.49 13.52
C THR A 41 -6.41 14.25 14.55
N GLY A 42 -5.75 15.06 15.37
CA GLY A 42 -6.40 15.84 16.42
C GLY A 42 -6.72 15.07 17.70
N GLN A 43 -6.53 13.75 17.75
CA GLN A 43 -6.67 12.98 19.00
C GLN A 43 -5.41 13.03 19.86
N GLN A 44 -4.24 13.12 19.23
CA GLN A 44 -2.96 13.15 19.93
C GLN A 44 -1.99 14.09 19.24
N LEU A 45 -1.32 14.92 20.03
CA LEU A 45 -0.20 15.73 19.56
C LEU A 45 1.05 14.85 19.50
N VAL A 46 1.46 14.46 18.30
CA VAL A 46 2.72 13.74 18.07
C VAL A 46 3.86 14.75 18.01
N LYS A 47 4.91 14.53 18.80
CA LYS A 47 6.04 15.47 18.87
C LYS A 47 6.93 15.36 17.63
N GLN A 48 7.53 16.49 17.24
CA GLN A 48 8.44 16.55 16.11
C GLN A 48 9.62 15.57 16.22
N ASP A 49 10.19 15.40 17.41
CA ASP A 49 11.32 14.49 17.63
C ASP A 49 10.93 13.03 17.42
N GLU A 50 9.70 12.66 17.77
CA GLU A 50 9.16 11.33 17.49
C GLU A 50 8.98 11.11 15.98
N ILE A 51 8.41 12.09 15.27
CA ILE A 51 8.25 12.03 13.81
C ILE A 51 9.61 11.85 13.14
N GLN A 52 10.61 12.67 13.52
CA GLN A 52 11.96 12.61 12.97
C GLN A 52 12.59 11.23 13.18
N ARG A 53 12.51 10.67 14.40
CA ARG A 53 13.07 9.34 14.69
C ARG A 53 12.43 8.25 13.81
N LYS A 54 11.12 8.32 13.58
CA LYS A 54 10.41 7.34 12.74
C LYS A 54 10.78 7.46 11.27
N ILE A 55 10.92 8.69 10.77
CA ILE A 55 11.41 8.92 9.40
C ILE A 55 12.85 8.39 9.26
N ASP A 56 13.74 8.70 10.20
CA ASP A 56 15.13 8.24 10.16
C ASP A 56 15.22 6.72 10.20
N ALA A 57 14.40 6.07 11.05
CA ALA A 57 14.32 4.62 11.12
C ALA A 57 13.83 4.00 9.81
N LEU A 58 12.75 4.55 9.23
CA LEU A 58 12.22 4.10 7.93
C LEU A 58 13.26 4.20 6.82
N MET A 59 14.01 5.31 6.78
CA MET A 59 15.01 5.58 5.75
C MET A 59 16.24 4.67 5.85
N LYS A 60 16.57 4.21 7.07
CA LYS A 60 17.70 3.31 7.35
C LYS A 60 17.33 1.83 7.30
N ASP A 61 16.04 1.49 7.25
CA ASP A 61 15.57 0.11 7.21
C ASP A 61 15.75 -0.50 5.81
N GLU A 62 16.92 -1.11 5.58
CA GLU A 62 17.23 -1.80 4.34
C GLU A 62 16.31 -2.99 4.06
N LYS A 63 15.85 -3.68 5.11
CA LYS A 63 14.95 -4.82 4.99
C LYS A 63 13.59 -4.35 4.48
N LEU A 64 13.04 -3.29 5.06
CA LEU A 64 11.79 -2.69 4.59
C LEU A 64 11.92 -2.18 3.16
N ARG A 65 13.03 -1.52 2.82
CA ARG A 65 13.30 -1.07 1.44
C ARG A 65 13.34 -2.22 0.44
N SER A 66 13.99 -3.32 0.80
CA SER A 66 14.02 -4.55 -0.02
C SER A 66 12.63 -5.17 -0.18
N THR A 67 11.84 -5.20 0.89
CA THR A 67 10.49 -5.78 0.87
C THR A 67 9.52 -4.92 0.04
N ALA A 68 9.55 -3.60 0.22
CA ALA A 68 8.78 -2.66 -0.60
C ALA A 68 9.12 -2.77 -2.09
N LYS A 69 10.40 -2.93 -2.43
CA LYS A 69 10.83 -3.16 -3.82
C LYS A 69 10.19 -4.42 -4.42
N LYS A 70 10.16 -5.53 -3.67
CA LYS A 70 9.49 -6.77 -4.10
C LYS A 70 7.99 -6.56 -4.31
N VAL A 71 7.31 -5.83 -3.42
CA VAL A 71 5.89 -5.47 -3.60
C VAL A 71 5.68 -4.75 -4.93
N GLY A 72 6.58 -3.82 -5.31
CA GLY A 72 6.50 -3.13 -6.59
C GLY A 72 6.79 -4.00 -7.81
N GLU A 73 7.70 -4.96 -7.70
CA GLU A 73 7.95 -5.95 -8.75
C GLU A 73 6.71 -6.82 -8.99
N GLU A 74 6.06 -7.30 -7.93
CA GLU A 74 4.83 -8.09 -8.03
C GLU A 74 3.64 -7.24 -8.54
N ALA A 75 3.50 -6.00 -8.10
CA ALA A 75 2.48 -5.08 -8.61
C ALA A 75 2.62 -4.84 -10.12
N LYS A 76 3.86 -4.71 -10.62
CA LYS A 76 4.13 -4.60 -12.07
C LYS A 76 3.77 -5.89 -12.82
N LYS A 77 4.13 -7.06 -12.26
CA LYS A 77 3.77 -8.36 -12.86
C LYS A 77 2.25 -8.55 -12.94
N ALA A 78 1.51 -8.18 -11.91
CA ALA A 78 0.05 -8.28 -11.88
C ALA A 78 -0.63 -7.38 -12.95
N GLY A 79 -0.03 -6.23 -13.26
CA GLY A 79 -0.53 -5.29 -14.28
C GLY A 79 -0.12 -5.60 -15.72
N ASN A 80 0.89 -6.45 -15.93
CA ASN A 80 1.39 -6.80 -17.27
C ASN A 80 0.49 -7.82 -18.00
N THR A 81 0.75 -8.03 -19.29
CA THR A 81 0.09 -9.05 -20.13
C THR A 81 0.17 -10.44 -19.49
N GLY A 82 -0.99 -11.03 -19.21
CA GLY A 82 -1.10 -12.33 -18.53
C GLY A 82 -1.16 -12.27 -16.99
N GLY A 83 -1.05 -11.08 -16.40
CA GLY A 83 -1.21 -10.86 -14.96
C GLY A 83 -2.64 -11.09 -14.47
N SER A 84 -2.78 -11.41 -13.18
CA SER A 84 -4.07 -11.76 -12.56
C SER A 84 -5.11 -10.65 -12.69
N SER A 85 -4.73 -9.38 -12.50
CA SER A 85 -5.65 -8.25 -12.65
C SER A 85 -6.18 -8.13 -14.09
N LYS A 86 -5.33 -8.36 -15.10
CA LYS A 86 -5.76 -8.34 -16.50
C LYS A 86 -6.71 -9.49 -16.82
N LYS A 87 -6.45 -10.70 -16.29
CA LYS A 87 -7.33 -11.86 -16.47
C LYS A 87 -8.75 -11.58 -15.96
N VAL A 88 -8.85 -11.06 -14.73
CA VAL A 88 -10.16 -10.71 -14.12
C VAL A 88 -10.90 -9.67 -14.95
N ILE A 89 -10.20 -8.65 -15.47
CA ILE A 89 -10.84 -7.63 -16.33
C ILE A 89 -11.35 -8.25 -17.63
N VAL A 90 -10.59 -9.15 -18.25
CA VAL A 90 -11.01 -9.85 -19.48
C VAL A 90 -12.24 -10.73 -19.20
N GLU A 91 -12.25 -11.49 -18.11
CA GLU A 91 -13.39 -12.32 -17.69
C GLU A 91 -14.66 -11.47 -17.47
N ILE A 92 -14.53 -10.31 -16.83
CA ILE A 92 -15.66 -9.37 -16.65
C ILE A 92 -16.16 -8.85 -18.00
N ILE A 93 -15.26 -8.48 -18.92
CA ILE A 93 -15.65 -8.02 -20.27
C ILE A 93 -16.38 -9.12 -21.03
N GLU A 94 -15.91 -10.36 -20.96
CA GLU A 94 -16.54 -11.51 -21.60
C GLU A 94 -17.94 -11.79 -21.02
N PHE A 95 -18.07 -11.76 -19.69
CA PHE A 95 -19.36 -11.87 -19.02
C PHE A 95 -20.34 -10.77 -19.49
N LEU A 96 -19.90 -9.51 -19.54
CA LEU A 96 -20.77 -8.41 -19.98
C LEU A 96 -21.18 -8.55 -21.45
N LYS A 97 -20.28 -8.99 -22.33
CA LYS A 97 -20.61 -9.25 -23.75
C LYS A 97 -21.68 -10.32 -23.90
N GLN A 98 -21.63 -11.40 -23.13
CA GLN A 98 -22.64 -12.46 -23.18
C GLN A 98 -24.02 -11.99 -22.72
N ASN A 99 -24.08 -11.07 -21.75
CA ASN A 99 -25.33 -10.56 -21.17
C ASN A 99 -25.91 -9.32 -21.88
N ILE A 100 -25.14 -8.64 -22.74
CA ILE A 100 -25.64 -7.51 -23.56
C ILE A 100 -26.23 -8.02 -24.89
N THR A 101 -25.84 -9.22 -25.34
CA THR A 101 -26.29 -9.80 -26.61
C THR A 101 -27.42 -10.83 -26.44
N SER A 102 -27.94 -11.00 -25.21
CA SER A 102 -29.11 -11.81 -24.87
C SER A 102 -30.30 -10.91 -24.53
#